data_AF-A0A945NZL4-F1
#
_entry.id   AF-A0A945NZL4-F1
#
_cell.length_a   1.000
_cell.length_b   1.000
_cell.length_c   1.000
_cell.angle_alpha   90.00
_cell.angle_beta   90.00
_cell.angle_gamma   90.00
#
_symmetry.space_group_name_H-M   'P 1'
#
loop_
_entity.id
_entity.type
_entity.pdbx_description
1 polymer ?
#
loop_
_entity_poly.entity_id
_entity_poly.type
_entity_poly.pdbx_seq_one_letter_code
_entity_poly.pdbx_strand_id
1 'polypeptide(L)'
;MQEEKPILEEIEDSKEKLISRISLWVSIFLTSAIAIWYYQTTPPDSPEVVRMRVFFKEKNREVMTFLNMDRNEQIAFAYKNKHPFYKSYVMTSTVEQERIRSLAHISTDFTPNQYWFNLV
;
A
#
# COMPACT_ATOMS: atom_id res chain seq x y z
N MET A 1 39.24 -51.40 -6.10
CA MET A 1 37.97 -50.95 -6.73
C MET A 1 36.76 -50.94 -5.79
N GLN A 2 36.95 -50.89 -4.44
CA GLN A 2 35.85 -50.68 -3.48
C GLN A 2 36.00 -49.39 -2.65
N GLU A 3 37.21 -48.80 -2.58
CA GLU A 3 37.48 -47.57 -1.82
C GLU A 3 37.05 -46.28 -2.52
N GLU A 4 36.93 -46.26 -3.87
CA GLU A 4 36.53 -45.05 -4.60
C GLU A 4 35.04 -44.69 -4.44
N LYS A 5 34.16 -45.68 -4.25
CA LYS A 5 32.72 -45.47 -4.10
C LYS A 5 32.33 -44.68 -2.83
N PRO A 6 32.80 -45.04 -1.62
CA PRO A 6 32.44 -44.29 -0.42
C PRO A 6 33.00 -42.86 -0.42
N ILE A 7 34.18 -42.64 -0.99
CA ILE A 7 34.80 -41.30 -1.07
C ILE A 7 33.99 -40.38 -2.01
N LEU A 8 33.51 -40.90 -3.13
CA LEU A 8 32.68 -40.14 -4.07
C LEU A 8 31.33 -39.76 -3.45
N GLU A 9 30.73 -40.66 -2.68
CA GLU A 9 29.46 -40.45 -1.97
C GLU A 9 29.57 -39.39 -0.86
N GLU A 10 30.68 -39.39 -0.10
CA GLU A 10 30.98 -38.33 0.89
C GLU A 10 31.20 -36.95 0.25
N ILE A 11 31.87 -36.90 -0.91
CA ILE A 11 32.08 -35.66 -1.67
C ILE A 11 30.75 -35.12 -2.22
N GLU A 12 29.88 -36.00 -2.70
CA GLU A 12 28.55 -35.65 -3.24
C GLU A 12 27.62 -35.12 -2.14
N ASP A 13 27.54 -35.78 -0.98
CA ASP A 13 26.75 -35.33 0.18
C ASP A 13 27.24 -33.97 0.73
N SER A 14 28.56 -33.77 0.80
CA SER A 14 29.15 -32.48 1.19
C SER A 14 28.81 -31.37 0.20
N LYS A 15 28.82 -31.68 -1.11
CA LYS A 15 28.45 -30.73 -2.18
C LYS A 15 26.97 -30.37 -2.12
N GLU A 16 26.08 -31.33 -1.90
CA GLU A 16 24.64 -31.09 -1.75
C GLU A 16 24.33 -30.22 -0.53
N LYS A 17 24.96 -30.50 0.63
CA LYS A 17 24.83 -29.65 1.82
C LYS A 17 25.29 -28.21 1.57
N LEU A 18 26.36 -28.04 0.79
CA LEU A 18 26.88 -26.71 0.45
C LEU A 18 25.93 -25.97 -0.51
N ILE A 19 25.40 -26.65 -1.53
CA ILE A 19 24.40 -26.10 -2.45
C ILE A 19 23.12 -25.71 -1.70
N SER A 20 22.64 -26.56 -0.79
CA SER A 20 21.46 -26.30 0.05
C SER A 20 21.64 -25.08 0.94
N ARG A 21 22.83 -24.88 1.51
CA ARG A 21 23.14 -23.68 2.30
C ARG A 21 23.17 -22.43 1.43
N ILE A 22 23.79 -22.49 0.25
CA ILE A 22 23.81 -21.36 -0.68
C ILE A 22 22.40 -21.01 -1.14
N SER A 23 21.56 -22.00 -1.47
CA SER A 23 20.19 -21.75 -1.91
C SER A 23 19.35 -21.10 -0.81
N LEU A 24 19.52 -21.51 0.45
CA LEU A 24 18.88 -20.87 1.60
C LEU A 24 19.28 -19.39 1.68
N TRP A 25 20.57 -19.07 1.67
CA TRP A 25 21.03 -17.69 1.78
C TRP A 25 20.57 -16.83 0.60
N VAL A 26 20.64 -17.36 -0.63
CA VAL A 26 20.13 -16.67 -1.83
C VAL A 26 18.64 -16.38 -1.69
N SER A 27 17.85 -17.34 -1.18
CA SER A 27 16.41 -17.13 -0.98
C SER A 27 16.11 -16.03 0.04
N ILE A 28 16.89 -15.96 1.13
CA ILE A 28 16.75 -14.92 2.17
C ILE A 28 17.10 -13.55 1.60
N PHE A 29 18.18 -13.44 0.83
CA PHE A 29 18.55 -12.17 0.19
C PHE A 29 17.53 -11.73 -0.85
N LEU A 30 17.04 -12.65 -1.69
CA LEU A 30 16.06 -12.34 -2.71
C LEU A 30 14.74 -11.87 -2.10
N THR A 31 14.22 -12.59 -1.10
CA THR A 31 13.00 -12.20 -0.39
C THR A 31 13.15 -10.87 0.33
N SER A 32 14.29 -10.63 0.99
CA SER A 32 14.59 -9.34 1.63
C SER A 32 14.66 -8.20 0.62
N ALA A 33 15.29 -8.41 -0.54
CA ALA A 33 15.37 -7.41 -1.60
C ALA A 33 13.98 -7.07 -2.17
N ILE A 34 13.12 -8.07 -2.38
CA ILE A 34 11.74 -7.88 -2.82
C ILE A 34 10.95 -7.09 -1.76
N ALA A 35 11.09 -7.42 -0.48
CA ALA A 35 10.42 -6.71 0.61
C ALA A 35 10.85 -5.23 0.68
N ILE A 36 12.16 -4.95 0.54
CA ILE A 36 12.69 -3.58 0.50
C ILE A 36 12.16 -2.83 -0.73
N TRP A 37 12.20 -3.46 -1.90
CA TRP A 37 11.69 -2.85 -3.14
C TRP A 37 10.19 -2.54 -3.04
N TYR A 38 9.41 -3.45 -2.48
CA TYR A 38 7.98 -3.24 -2.24
C TYR A 38 7.73 -2.10 -1.27
N TYR A 39 8.47 -2.04 -0.16
CA TYR A 39 8.36 -0.95 0.82
C TYR A 39 8.70 0.43 0.20
N GLN A 40 9.70 0.48 -0.68
CA GLN A 40 10.08 1.72 -1.37
C GLN A 40 9.07 2.14 -2.44
N THR A 41 8.46 1.19 -3.15
CA THR A 41 7.45 1.47 -4.19
C THR A 41 6.06 1.72 -3.60
N THR A 42 5.81 1.27 -2.37
CA THR A 42 4.53 1.40 -1.67
C THR A 42 4.73 2.06 -0.31
N PRO A 43 5.22 3.31 -0.27
CA PRO A 43 5.47 3.99 0.99
C PRO A 43 4.17 4.14 1.77
N PRO A 44 4.22 4.05 3.12
CA PRO A 44 3.03 4.25 3.94
C PRO A 44 2.46 5.65 3.70
N ASP A 45 1.13 5.75 3.71
CA ASP A 45 0.44 7.03 3.60
C ASP A 45 0.90 7.98 4.71
N SER A 46 1.05 9.27 4.37
CA SER A 46 1.40 10.28 5.37
C SER A 46 0.30 10.39 6.45
N PRO A 47 0.64 10.83 7.67
CA PRO A 47 -0.36 11.00 8.74
C PRO A 47 -1.54 11.91 8.35
N GLU A 48 -1.33 12.84 7.43
CA GLU A 48 -2.37 13.71 6.88
C GLU A 48 -3.33 12.96 5.96
N VAL A 49 -2.80 12.13 5.07
CA VAL A 49 -3.60 11.28 4.17
C VAL A 49 -4.42 10.28 4.97
N VAL A 50 -3.82 9.65 5.99
CA VAL A 50 -4.54 8.74 6.90
C VAL A 50 -5.71 9.46 7.58
N ARG A 51 -5.49 10.66 8.13
CA ARG A 51 -6.57 11.46 8.73
C ARG A 51 -7.68 11.79 7.74
N MET A 52 -7.32 12.14 6.50
CA MET A 52 -8.29 12.44 5.45
C MET A 52 -9.10 11.20 5.05
N ARG A 53 -8.47 10.02 4.93
CA ARG A 53 -9.16 8.76 4.66
C ARG A 53 -10.09 8.35 5.79
N VAL A 54 -9.68 8.51 7.05
CA VAL A 54 -10.55 8.28 8.22
C VAL A 54 -11.76 9.21 8.17
N PHE A 55 -11.56 10.50 7.89
CA PHE A 55 -12.65 11.44 7.71
C PHE A 55 -13.60 11.01 6.58
N PHE A 56 -13.08 10.54 5.44
CA PHE A 56 -13.91 10.02 4.35
C PHE A 56 -14.72 8.80 4.74
N LYS A 57 -14.15 7.88 5.53
CA LYS A 57 -14.90 6.74 6.07
C LYS A 57 -16.02 7.20 7.00
N GLU A 58 -15.70 8.04 7.97
CA GLU A 58 -16.66 8.49 9.00
C GLU A 58 -17.79 9.35 8.42
N LYS A 59 -17.49 10.15 7.38
CA LYS A 59 -18.43 11.06 6.73
C LYS A 59 -18.77 10.64 5.30
N ASN A 60 -18.64 9.35 4.98
CA ASN A 60 -18.75 8.82 3.62
C ASN A 60 -19.96 9.37 2.86
N ARG A 61 -21.17 9.22 3.42
CA ARG A 61 -22.39 9.69 2.77
C ARG A 61 -22.34 11.17 2.43
N GLU A 62 -21.89 12.02 3.36
CA GLU A 62 -21.82 13.48 3.16
C GLU A 62 -20.77 13.85 2.12
N VAL A 63 -19.57 13.25 2.24
CA VAL A 63 -18.46 13.47 1.30
C VAL A 63 -18.83 13.01 -0.11
N MET A 64 -19.38 11.81 -0.27
CA MET A 64 -19.79 11.30 -1.59
C MET A 64 -20.93 12.12 -2.19
N THR A 65 -21.89 12.57 -1.37
CA THR A 65 -22.96 13.47 -1.83
C THR A 65 -22.37 14.78 -2.33
N PHE A 66 -21.43 15.37 -1.60
CA PHE A 66 -20.72 16.58 -2.01
C PHE A 66 -19.91 16.38 -3.30
N LEU A 67 -19.17 15.29 -3.42
CA LEU A 67 -18.32 15.01 -4.60
C LEU A 67 -19.13 14.80 -5.89
N ASN A 68 -20.42 14.43 -5.76
CA ASN A 68 -21.35 14.23 -6.86
C ASN A 68 -22.18 15.48 -7.21
N MET A 69 -22.12 16.54 -6.41
CA MET A 69 -22.79 17.82 -6.70
C MET A 69 -22.15 18.54 -7.89
N ASP A 70 -22.91 19.45 -8.52
CA ASP A 70 -22.36 20.38 -9.51
C ASP A 70 -21.34 21.34 -8.87
N ARG A 71 -20.43 21.93 -9.67
CA ARG A 71 -19.40 22.84 -9.17
C ARG A 71 -19.98 24.03 -8.39
N ASN A 72 -21.09 24.61 -8.84
CA ASN A 72 -21.70 25.75 -8.14
C ASN A 72 -22.30 25.33 -6.79
N GLU A 73 -22.92 24.16 -6.74
CA GLU A 73 -23.47 23.57 -5.52
C GLU A 73 -22.36 23.20 -4.53
N GLN A 74 -21.24 22.64 -5.02
CA GLN A 74 -20.06 22.37 -4.20
C GLN A 74 -19.52 23.64 -3.55
N ILE A 75 -19.44 24.75 -4.30
CA ILE A 75 -19.00 26.04 -3.77
C ILE A 75 -19.95 26.50 -2.66
N ALA A 76 -21.26 26.49 -2.90
CA ALA A 76 -22.26 26.86 -1.89
C ALA A 76 -22.18 25.94 -0.64
N PHE A 77 -22.04 24.63 -0.84
CA PHE A 77 -21.87 23.66 0.23
C PHE A 77 -20.60 23.93 1.05
N ALA A 78 -19.49 24.24 0.39
CA ALA A 78 -18.21 24.52 1.03
C ALA A 78 -18.23 25.80 1.88
N TYR A 79 -18.96 26.83 1.46
CA TYR A 79 -19.13 28.06 2.25
C TYR A 79 -20.15 27.90 3.40
N LYS A 80 -21.08 26.96 3.27
CA LYS A 80 -22.06 26.65 4.33
C LYS A 80 -21.48 25.75 5.43
N ASN A 81 -20.58 24.83 5.08
CA ASN A 81 -20.01 23.86 6.02
C ASN A 81 -18.74 24.36 6.70
N LYS A 82 -18.56 23.98 7.98
CA LYS A 82 -17.42 24.41 8.80
C LYS A 82 -16.15 23.59 8.56
N HIS A 83 -16.23 22.42 7.96
CA HIS A 83 -15.06 21.54 7.83
C HIS A 83 -14.11 22.06 6.72
N PRO A 84 -12.80 22.20 7.00
CA PRO A 84 -11.84 22.83 6.08
C PRO A 84 -11.68 22.05 4.76
N PHE A 85 -11.94 20.74 4.76
CA PHE A 85 -11.90 19.89 3.57
C PHE A 85 -12.70 20.47 2.40
N TYR A 86 -13.97 20.86 2.62
CA TYR A 86 -14.85 21.26 1.53
C TYR A 86 -14.36 22.54 0.85
N LYS A 87 -13.90 23.51 1.64
CA LYS A 87 -13.31 24.75 1.12
C LYS A 87 -11.99 24.48 0.40
N SER A 88 -11.13 23.63 0.95
CA SER A 88 -9.88 23.26 0.31
C SER A 88 -10.11 22.55 -1.02
N TYR A 89 -11.10 21.65 -1.09
CA TYR A 89 -11.42 20.89 -2.30
C TYR A 89 -11.82 21.80 -3.47
N VAL A 90 -12.73 22.77 -3.23
CA VAL A 90 -13.21 23.66 -4.31
C VAL A 90 -12.16 24.68 -4.79
N MET A 91 -11.14 24.96 -3.96
CA MET A 91 -10.04 25.87 -4.26
C MET A 91 -8.85 25.20 -4.98
N THR A 92 -8.79 23.87 -4.91
CA THR A 92 -7.72 23.06 -5.49
C THR A 92 -7.91 22.85 -7.01
N SER A 93 -6.83 22.48 -7.71
CA SER A 93 -6.85 22.19 -9.16
C SER A 93 -7.70 20.96 -9.49
N THR A 94 -8.14 20.85 -10.75
CA THR A 94 -8.95 19.71 -11.22
C THR A 94 -8.21 18.37 -11.08
N VAL A 95 -6.90 18.36 -11.35
CA VAL A 95 -6.05 17.16 -11.21
C VAL A 95 -6.05 16.65 -9.77
N GLU A 96 -5.88 17.55 -8.81
CA GLU A 96 -5.88 17.19 -7.39
C GLU A 96 -7.30 16.85 -6.90
N GLN A 97 -8.34 17.47 -7.45
CA GLN A 97 -9.73 17.07 -7.19
C GLN A 97 -10.00 15.63 -7.62
N GLU A 98 -9.51 15.20 -8.78
CA GLU A 98 -9.62 13.80 -9.24
C GLU A 98 -8.85 12.84 -8.33
N ARG A 99 -7.66 13.22 -7.89
CA ARG A 99 -6.88 12.45 -6.90
C ARG A 99 -7.66 12.29 -5.60
N ILE A 100 -8.24 13.38 -5.07
CA ILE A 100 -9.05 13.36 -3.84
C ILE A 100 -10.32 12.52 -4.03
N ARG A 101 -11.00 12.62 -5.18
CA ARG A 101 -12.19 11.82 -5.48
C ARG A 101 -11.86 10.33 -5.51
N SER A 102 -10.76 9.96 -6.17
CA SER A 102 -10.25 8.58 -6.18
C SER A 102 -9.94 8.10 -4.77
N LEU A 103 -9.30 8.95 -3.96
CA LEU A 103 -8.99 8.67 -2.57
C LEU A 103 -10.24 8.45 -1.72
N ALA A 104 -11.28 9.27 -1.88
CA ALA A 104 -12.55 9.14 -1.18
C ALA A 104 -13.25 7.82 -1.51
N HIS A 105 -13.27 7.42 -2.79
CA HIS A 105 -13.85 6.14 -3.21
C HIS A 105 -13.19 4.94 -2.51
N ILE A 106 -11.85 4.86 -2.53
CA ILE A 106 -11.09 3.76 -1.92
C ILE A 106 -11.00 3.85 -0.38
N SER A 107 -11.55 4.91 0.23
CA SER A 107 -11.52 5.09 1.68
C SER A 107 -12.76 4.54 2.39
N THR A 108 -13.75 4.07 1.64
CA THR A 108 -15.04 3.60 2.16
C THR A 108 -14.88 2.50 3.22
N ASP A 109 -13.96 1.58 2.97
CA ASP A 109 -13.61 0.42 3.80
C ASP A 109 -12.26 0.58 4.53
N PHE A 110 -11.68 1.77 4.50
CA PHE A 110 -10.34 2.02 5.03
C PHE A 110 -10.22 1.69 6.53
N THR A 111 -9.21 0.92 6.91
CA THR A 111 -8.86 0.73 8.32
C THR A 111 -7.44 1.24 8.56
N PRO A 112 -7.23 2.16 9.51
CA PRO A 112 -5.89 2.57 9.89
C PRO A 112 -5.05 1.36 10.31
N ASN A 113 -3.79 1.32 9.88
CA ASN A 113 -2.86 0.22 10.15
C ASN A 113 -3.26 -1.14 9.55
N GLN A 114 -4.14 -1.16 8.53
CA GLN A 114 -4.41 -2.37 7.76
C GLN A 114 -3.19 -2.67 6.88
N TYR A 115 -2.22 -3.36 7.46
CA TYR A 115 -0.99 -3.71 6.79
C TYR A 115 -1.01 -5.20 6.36
N TRP A 116 -0.91 -5.40 5.05
CA TRP A 116 -0.18 -6.49 4.36
C TRP A 116 -0.84 -7.87 4.15
N PHE A 117 -2.08 -8.12 4.59
CA PHE A 117 -2.81 -9.36 4.26
C PHE A 117 -4.15 -9.19 3.53
N ASN A 118 -4.29 -8.18 2.66
CA ASN A 118 -5.31 -8.25 1.61
C ASN A 118 -4.72 -9.01 0.41
N LEU A 119 -4.59 -10.32 0.56
CA LEU A 119 -4.51 -11.24 -0.58
C LEU A 119 -5.95 -11.43 -1.06
N VAL A 120 -6.35 -10.69 -2.09
CA VAL A 120 -7.54 -10.99 -2.90
C VAL A 120 -7.09 -11.78 -4.12
#